data_AF-A0A1Y4E284-F1
#
_entry.id   AF-A0A1Y4E284-F1
#
_cell.length_a   1.000
_cell.length_b   1.000
_cell.length_c   1.000
_cell.angle_alpha   90.00
_cell.angle_beta   90.00
_cell.angle_gamma   90.00
#
_symmetry.space_group_name_H-M   'P 1'
#
loop_
_entity.id
_entity.type
_entity.pdbx_description
1 polymer ?
#
loop_
_entity_poly.entity_id
_entity_poly.type
_entity_poly.pdbx_seq_one_letter_code
_entity_poly.pdbx_strand_id
1 'polypeptide(L)'
;MKCPVCKDVTLLMSEKNGVEIDYCPECRGIWLDRGELDKIVERARSAQREYAAYEEDRRDDRRYDDRRYDDKRYDDRREREYREYKKKKKSSPMAAFGDIMEIFGGGDD
;
A
#
# COMPACT_ATOMS: atom_id res chain seq x y z
N MET A 1 -13.38 -32.25 32.90
CA MET A 1 -12.48 -32.16 34.07
C MET A 1 -12.97 -31.08 35.04
N LYS A 2 -12.55 -31.07 36.32
CA LYS A 2 -12.93 -29.98 37.25
C LYS A 2 -12.02 -28.77 37.06
N CYS A 3 -12.58 -27.58 37.17
CA CYS A 3 -11.80 -26.34 37.19
C CYS A 3 -10.95 -26.31 38.47
N PRO A 4 -9.63 -26.02 38.40
CA PRO A 4 -8.81 -25.88 39.61
C PRO A 4 -8.92 -24.49 40.26
N VAL A 5 -9.59 -23.54 39.61
CA VAL A 5 -9.86 -22.20 40.15
C VAL A 5 -11.25 -22.15 40.81
N CYS A 6 -12.28 -22.63 40.12
CA CYS A 6 -13.63 -22.73 40.69
C CYS A 6 -13.82 -24.08 41.37
N LYS A 7 -14.17 -24.09 42.65
CA LYS A 7 -14.52 -25.32 43.35
C LYS A 7 -15.80 -25.90 42.75
N ASP A 8 -15.78 -27.19 42.43
CA ASP A 8 -16.94 -27.97 41.95
C ASP A 8 -17.56 -27.59 40.61
N VAL A 9 -16.89 -26.76 39.80
CA VAL A 9 -17.33 -26.49 38.42
C VAL A 9 -16.69 -27.46 37.44
N THR A 10 -17.52 -28.09 36.61
CA THR A 10 -17.08 -28.92 35.50
C THR A 10 -16.74 -28.05 34.30
N LEU A 11 -15.54 -28.24 33.77
CA LEU A 11 -15.10 -27.63 32.52
C LEU A 11 -15.93 -28.18 31.36
N LEU A 12 -16.34 -27.28 30.47
CA LEU A 12 -17.10 -27.59 29.27
C LEU A 12 -16.14 -27.67 28.10
N MET A 13 -16.21 -28.78 27.37
CA MET A 13 -15.44 -29.01 26.16
C MET A 13 -16.06 -28.24 25.00
N SER A 14 -15.23 -27.56 24.23
CA SER A 14 -15.61 -26.82 23.03
C SER A 14 -14.52 -26.95 21.98
N GLU A 15 -14.86 -26.88 20.70
CA GLU A 15 -13.89 -26.78 19.63
C GLU A 15 -13.85 -25.35 19.12
N LYS A 16 -12.66 -24.74 19.08
CA LYS A 16 -12.46 -23.41 18.52
C LYS A 16 -11.32 -23.43 17.52
N ASN A 17 -11.64 -23.07 16.27
CA ASN A 17 -10.68 -23.09 15.17
C ASN A 17 -9.97 -24.45 15.08
N GLY A 18 -10.70 -25.56 15.12
CA GLY A 18 -10.11 -26.91 15.02
C GLY A 18 -9.15 -27.29 16.14
N VAL A 19 -9.24 -26.63 17.30
CA VAL A 19 -8.53 -26.98 18.53
C VAL A 19 -9.57 -27.22 19.62
N GLU A 20 -9.50 -28.36 20.28
CA GLU A 20 -10.31 -28.68 21.44
C GLU A 20 -9.84 -27.83 22.63
N ILE A 21 -10.79 -27.24 23.33
CA ILE A 21 -10.55 -26.36 24.47
C ILE A 21 -11.52 -26.70 25.59
N ASP A 22 -11.03 -26.70 26.82
CA ASP A 22 -11.85 -26.84 28.02
C ASP A 22 -12.04 -25.46 28.67
N TYR A 23 -13.27 -24.95 28.69
CA TYR A 23 -13.57 -23.64 29.28
C TYR A 23 -14.43 -23.76 30.54
N CYS A 24 -14.18 -22.88 31.51
CA CYS A 24 -15.00 -22.77 32.71
C CYS A 24 -16.07 -21.69 32.52
N PRO A 25 -17.38 -21.99 32.65
CA PRO A 25 -18.43 -20.99 32.48
C PRO A 25 -18.46 -19.94 33.60
N GLU A 26 -17.89 -20.24 34.78
CA GLU A 26 -17.89 -19.30 35.91
C GLU A 26 -16.72 -18.31 35.86
N CYS A 27 -15.47 -18.80 35.84
CA CYS A 27 -14.30 -17.92 35.85
C CYS A 27 -13.82 -17.53 34.45
N ARG A 28 -14.40 -18.13 33.38
CA ARG A 28 -13.96 -17.94 31.98
C ARG A 28 -12.51 -18.37 31.72
N GLY A 29 -11.94 -19.21 32.59
CA GLY A 29 -10.63 -19.81 32.39
C GLY A 29 -10.66 -20.83 31.25
N ILE A 30 -9.58 -20.87 30.47
CA ILE A 30 -9.38 -21.82 29.37
C ILE A 30 -8.24 -22.76 29.76
N TRP A 31 -8.47 -24.05 29.57
CA TRP A 31 -7.56 -25.14 29.86
C TRP A 31 -7.24 -25.84 28.54
N LEU A 32 -5.96 -26.07 28.31
CA LEU A 32 -5.42 -26.63 27.07
C LEU A 32 -4.40 -27.70 27.42
N ASP A 33 -4.36 -28.76 26.62
CA ASP A 33 -3.32 -29.77 26.71
C ASP A 33 -2.02 -29.31 26.02
N ARG A 34 -0.91 -30.00 26.35
CA ARG A 34 0.43 -29.66 25.85
C ARG A 34 0.53 -29.65 24.32
N GLY A 35 -0.26 -30.45 23.61
CA GLY A 35 -0.29 -30.48 22.13
C GLY A 35 -1.32 -29.53 21.50
N GLU A 36 -2.26 -29.00 22.26
CA GLU A 36 -3.28 -28.06 21.77
C GLU A 36 -2.76 -26.63 21.75
N LEU A 37 -1.99 -26.28 22.79
CA LEU A 37 -1.30 -24.99 22.84
C LEU A 37 -0.39 -24.80 21.62
N ASP A 38 0.38 -25.82 21.26
CA ASP A 38 1.27 -25.78 20.08
C ASP A 38 0.49 -25.51 18.79
N LYS A 39 -0.68 -26.16 18.62
CA LYS A 39 -1.57 -25.93 17.46
C LYS A 39 -2.08 -24.49 17.42
N ILE A 40 -2.43 -23.91 18.57
CA ILE A 40 -2.91 -22.53 18.66
C ILE A 40 -1.79 -21.55 18.31
N VAL A 41 -0.58 -21.76 18.85
CA VAL A 41 0.57 -20.90 18.60
C VAL A 41 0.95 -20.90 17.13
N GLU A 42 0.98 -22.07 16.49
CA GLU A 42 1.34 -22.17 15.07
C GLU A 42 0.29 -21.49 14.17
N ARG A 43 -1.00 -21.67 14.47
CA ARG A 43 -2.08 -20.97 13.75
C ARG A 43 -2.01 -19.47 13.95
N ALA A 44 -1.74 -19.00 15.18
CA ALA A 44 -1.60 -17.58 15.47
C ALA A 44 -0.42 -16.97 14.69
N ARG A 45 0.71 -17.67 14.62
CA ARG A 45 1.87 -17.26 13.81
C ARG A 45 1.56 -17.22 12.33
N SER A 46 0.86 -18.23 11.81
CA SER A 46 0.43 -18.26 10.40
C SER A 46 -0.49 -17.08 10.08
N ALA A 47 -1.49 -16.80 10.91
CA ALA A 47 -2.38 -15.66 10.75
C ALA A 47 -1.62 -14.31 10.83
N GLN A 48 -0.64 -14.20 11.73
CA GLN A 48 0.22 -13.01 11.80
C GLN A 48 1.05 -12.81 10.54
N ARG A 49 1.61 -13.89 9.97
CA ARG A 49 2.38 -13.83 8.71
C ARG A 49 1.49 -13.43 7.54
N GLU A 50 0.30 -14.00 7.44
CA GLU A 50 -0.68 -13.66 6.42
C GLU A 50 -1.09 -12.19 6.51
N TYR A 51 -1.42 -11.71 7.71
CA TYR A 51 -1.75 -10.30 7.95
C TYR A 51 -0.58 -9.37 7.61
N ALA A 52 0.66 -9.75 7.98
CA ALA A 52 1.84 -8.97 7.65
C ALA A 52 2.10 -8.88 6.14
N ALA A 53 1.92 -9.99 5.41
CA ALA A 53 2.04 -10.01 3.95
C ALA A 53 0.99 -9.12 3.28
N TYR A 54 -0.25 -9.14 3.78
CA TYR A 54 -1.31 -8.25 3.30
C TYR A 54 -0.99 -6.75 3.55
N GLU A 55 -0.45 -6.39 4.72
CA GLU A 55 -0.04 -5.01 5.00
C GLU A 55 1.15 -4.56 4.15
N GLU A 56 2.07 -5.47 3.82
CA GLU A 56 3.20 -5.20 2.92
C GLU A 56 2.72 -4.92 1.49
N ASP A 57 1.86 -5.77 0.93
CA ASP A 57 1.23 -5.58 -0.38
C ASP A 57 0.52 -4.22 -0.46
N ARG A 58 -0.28 -3.88 0.56
CA ARG A 58 -0.97 -2.58 0.64
C ARG A 58 -0.01 -1.38 0.77
N ARG A 59 1.21 -1.58 1.28
CA ARG A 59 2.23 -0.54 1.34
C ARG A 59 2.87 -0.34 -0.03
N ASP A 60 3.11 -1.42 -0.76
CA ASP A 60 3.68 -1.35 -2.11
C ASP A 60 2.74 -0.68 -3.11
N ASP A 61 1.43 -0.95 -3.03
CA ASP A 61 0.41 -0.25 -3.82
C ASP A 61 0.46 1.28 -3.58
N ARG A 62 0.46 1.69 -2.30
CA ARG A 62 0.57 3.11 -1.94
C ARG A 62 1.86 3.74 -2.48
N ARG A 63 2.97 3.01 -2.42
CA ARG A 63 4.26 3.47 -2.95
C ARG A 63 4.24 3.62 -4.47
N TYR A 64 3.49 2.78 -5.18
CA TYR A 64 3.33 2.89 -6.63
C TYR A 64 2.53 4.15 -7.00
N ASP A 65 1.43 4.41 -6.30
CA ASP A 65 0.61 5.60 -6.52
C ASP A 65 1.39 6.90 -6.24
N ASP A 66 2.18 6.94 -5.17
CA ASP A 66 3.03 8.10 -4.84
C ASP A 66 4.03 8.39 -5.95
N ARG A 67 4.74 7.36 -6.44
CA ARG A 67 5.68 7.53 -7.58
C ARG A 67 4.97 8.03 -8.84
N ARG A 68 3.78 7.49 -9.13
CA ARG A 68 2.98 7.91 -10.27
C ARG A 68 2.55 9.38 -10.17
N TYR A 69 2.28 9.87 -8.95
CA TYR A 69 1.97 11.28 -8.73
C TYR A 69 3.18 12.18 -8.97
N ASP A 70 4.36 11.78 -8.49
CA ASP A 70 5.60 12.51 -8.70
C ASP A 70 6.01 12.58 -10.19
N ASP A 71 5.89 11.48 -10.93
CA ASP A 71 6.17 11.43 -12.37
C ASP A 71 5.27 12.39 -13.14
N LYS A 72 3.95 12.37 -12.87
CA LYS A 72 3.00 13.32 -13.48
C LYS A 72 3.38 14.77 -13.18
N ARG A 73 3.79 15.05 -11.95
CA ARG A 73 4.21 16.40 -11.53
C ARG A 73 5.48 16.85 -12.26
N TYR A 74 6.40 15.93 -12.54
CA TYR A 74 7.62 16.22 -13.30
C TYR A 74 7.29 16.56 -14.76
N ASP A 75 6.42 15.76 -15.40
CA ASP A 75 5.98 16.01 -16.77
C ASP A 75 5.25 17.36 -16.91
N ASP A 76 4.33 17.68 -15.98
CA ASP A 76 3.62 18.96 -15.97
C ASP A 76 4.56 20.17 -15.85
N ARG A 77 5.62 20.03 -15.02
CA ARG A 77 6.65 21.07 -14.88
C ARG A 77 7.42 21.25 -16.18
N ARG A 78 7.85 20.15 -16.79
CA ARG A 78 8.62 20.15 -18.05
C ARG A 78 7.80 20.76 -19.18
N GLU A 79 6.51 20.46 -19.27
CA GLU A 79 5.63 21.02 -20.29
C GLU A 79 5.48 22.54 -20.13
N ARG A 80 5.36 23.02 -18.88
CA ARG A 80 5.31 24.46 -18.58
C ARG A 80 6.59 25.16 -19.03
N GLU A 81 7.75 24.59 -18.70
CA GLU A 81 9.06 25.10 -19.10
C GLU A 81 9.21 25.12 -20.64
N TYR A 82 8.79 24.06 -21.32
CA TYR A 82 8.83 24.01 -22.79
C TYR A 82 7.93 25.08 -23.43
N ARG A 83 6.71 25.29 -22.90
CA ARG A 83 5.84 26.37 -23.37
C ARG A 83 6.46 27.74 -23.14
N GLU A 84 7.13 27.96 -22.01
CA GLU A 84 7.82 29.21 -21.70
C GLU A 84 9.02 29.45 -22.64
N TYR A 85 9.85 28.42 -22.87
CA TYR A 85 10.94 28.48 -23.84
C TYR A 85 10.43 28.83 -25.25
N LYS A 86 9.33 28.18 -25.69
CA LYS A 86 8.71 28.45 -26.99
C LYS A 86 8.19 29.89 -27.07
N LYS A 87 7.60 30.42 -25.99
CA LYS A 87 7.18 31.83 -25.90
C LYS A 87 8.39 32.76 -26.02
N LYS A 88 9.46 32.51 -25.27
CA LYS A 88 10.71 33.30 -25.32
C LYS A 88 11.35 33.29 -26.70
N LYS A 89 11.33 32.14 -27.41
CA LYS A 89 11.83 32.03 -28.78
C LYS A 89 10.98 32.82 -29.76
N LYS A 90 9.65 32.80 -29.62
CA LYS A 90 8.72 33.61 -30.42
C LYS A 90 8.82 35.11 -30.14
N SER A 91 9.17 35.50 -28.92
CA SER A 91 9.38 36.90 -28.53
C SER A 91 10.83 37.37 -28.72
N SER A 92 11.71 36.54 -29.30
CA SER A 92 13.11 36.88 -29.52
C SER A 92 13.23 37.79 -30.76
N PRO A 93 14.04 38.86 -30.71
CA PRO A 93 14.29 39.74 -31.85
C PRO A 93 14.84 38.99 -33.08
N MET A 94 15.55 37.87 -32.88
CA MET A 94 16.05 37.00 -33.95
C MET A 94 14.95 36.26 -34.73
N ALA A 95 13.74 36.11 -34.15
CA ALA A 95 12.59 35.58 -34.88
C ALA A 95 12.04 36.59 -35.91
N ALA A 96 12.25 37.89 -35.69
CA ALA A 96 11.86 38.95 -36.63
C ALA A 96 12.88 39.17 -37.77
N PHE A 97 14.11 38.67 -37.64
CA PHE A 97 15.11 38.71 -38.71
C PHE A 97 14.91 37.60 -39.76
N GLY A 98 14.26 36.49 -39.41
CA GLY A 98 13.86 35.44 -40.37
C GLY A 98 12.79 35.92 -41.34
N ASP A 99 11.85 36.75 -40.87
CA ASP A 99 10.78 37.34 -41.70
C ASP A 99 11.29 38.42 -42.68
N ILE A 100 12.51 38.95 -42.50
CA ILE A 100 13.10 39.96 -43.41
C ILE A 100 13.83 39.33 -44.62
N MET A 101 14.23 38.06 -44.55
CA MET A 101 14.87 37.38 -45.69
C MET A 101 13.85 36.73 -46.64
N GLU A 102 12.58 36.59 -46.23
CA GLU A 102 11.48 36.15 -47.09
C GLU A 102 10.77 37.30 -47.83
N ILE A 103 10.87 38.54 -47.35
CA ILE A 103 10.17 39.70 -47.95
C ILE A 103 10.88 40.26 -49.20
N PHE A 104 12.17 40.01 -49.41
CA PHE A 104 12.93 40.53 -50.58
C PHE A 104 13.45 39.45 -51.53
N GLY A 105 12.95 38.21 -51.44
CA GLY A 105 13.48 37.05 -52.15
C GLY A 105 12.62 36.48 -53.28
N GLY A 106 11.71 37.25 -53.89
CA GLY A 106 10.87 36.74 -54.97
C GLY A 106 10.28 37.83 -55.87
N GLY A 107 10.94 38.12 -56.98
CA GLY A 107 10.42 38.98 -58.04
C GLY A 107 11.41 39.17 -59.19
N ASP A 108 11.15 38.45 -60.28
CA ASP A 108 11.50 38.74 -61.69
C ASP A 108 12.90 38.36 -62.21
N ASP A 109 13.01 37.18 -62.82
CA ASP A 109 13.16 36.97 -64.28
C ASP A 109 12.86 35.49 -64.65
#